data_AF-A0A418XCG2-F1
#
_entry.id   AF-A0A418XCG2-F1
#
_cell.length_a   1.000
_cell.length_b   1.000
_cell.length_c   1.000
_cell.angle_alpha   90.00
_cell.angle_beta   90.00
_cell.angle_gamma   90.00
#
_symmetry.space_group_name_H-M   'P 1'
#
loop_
_entity.id
_entity.type
_entity.pdbx_description
1 polymer ?
#
loop_
_entity_poly.entity_id
_entity_poly.type
_entity_poly.pdbx_seq_one_letter_code
_entity_poly.pdbx_strand_id
1 'polypeptide(L)'
;MKKLFLLFRIGADRYALDACEVVEVLPLLRLKQIPEAPHWVAGVFAHRGMLVPVLDLSALTFAQPAAARTSTRIVLVHYRAGDDGQGHPLGLILEQVTDTLRCNPGDFRDYGLDNQGAPYLGPVFEGARGLVQWIRVQQLLPAAVRAILFPPATLAEQRGEVGL
;
A
#
# COMPACT_ATOMS: atom_id res chain seq x y z
N MET A 1 -2.85 18.15 -15.95
CA MET A 1 -4.24 17.78 -15.58
C MET A 1 -4.30 17.55 -14.08
N LYS A 2 -5.41 17.90 -13.42
CA LYS A 2 -5.59 17.61 -11.99
C LYS A 2 -5.80 16.12 -11.76
N LYS A 3 -5.18 15.55 -10.73
CA LYS A 3 -5.40 14.17 -10.25
C LYS A 3 -6.25 14.17 -8.99
N LEU A 4 -6.90 13.04 -8.72
CA LEU A 4 -7.61 12.79 -7.48
C LEU A 4 -6.74 11.92 -6.57
N PHE A 5 -6.69 12.26 -5.30
CA PHE A 5 -5.97 11.52 -4.27
C PHE A 5 -6.93 11.12 -3.17
N LEU A 6 -6.79 9.90 -2.66
CA LEU A 6 -7.43 9.45 -1.42
C LEU A 6 -6.58 9.92 -0.23
N LEU A 7 -7.20 10.65 0.70
CA LEU A 7 -6.54 11.15 1.89
C LEU A 7 -6.76 10.22 3.07
N PHE A 8 -5.67 9.95 3.79
CA PHE A 8 -5.71 9.21 5.03
C PHE A 8 -4.71 9.77 6.04
N ARG A 9 -4.75 9.24 7.26
CA ARG A 9 -3.81 9.60 8.32
C ARG A 9 -3.16 8.38 8.91
N ILE A 10 -1.92 8.57 9.32
CA ILE A 10 -1.17 7.66 10.17
C ILE A 10 -0.72 8.50 11.36
N GLY A 11 -1.18 8.16 12.56
CA GLY A 11 -0.98 9.03 13.72
C GLY A 11 -1.54 10.44 13.50
N ALA A 12 -0.70 11.47 13.68
CA ALA A 12 -1.08 12.86 13.48
C ALA A 12 -1.03 13.30 12.00
N ASP A 13 -0.19 12.65 11.21
CA ASP A 13 0.23 13.09 9.88
C ASP A 13 -0.73 12.68 8.76
N ARG A 14 -0.73 13.46 7.66
CA ARG A 14 -1.60 13.24 6.52
C ARG A 14 -0.84 12.69 5.32
N TYR A 15 -1.47 11.75 4.67
CA TYR A 15 -0.93 11.08 3.50
C TYR A 15 -1.94 11.06 2.36
N ALA A 16 -1.43 10.96 1.16
CA ALA A 16 -2.19 10.89 -0.07
C ALA A 16 -1.79 9.65 -0.87
N LEU A 17 -2.80 8.96 -1.39
CA LEU A 17 -2.66 7.86 -2.34
C LEU A 17 -3.29 8.29 -3.67
N ASP A 18 -2.62 8.09 -4.80
CA ASP A 18 -3.20 8.40 -6.11
C ASP A 18 -4.45 7.52 -6.32
N ALA A 19 -5.61 8.14 -6.50
CA ALA A 19 -6.87 7.41 -6.64
C ALA A 19 -6.90 6.57 -7.93
N CYS A 20 -6.06 6.87 -8.92
CA CYS A 20 -5.92 6.03 -10.12
C CYS A 20 -5.21 4.70 -9.82
N GLU A 21 -4.46 4.57 -8.72
CA GLU A 21 -3.85 3.31 -8.31
C GLU A 21 -4.84 2.43 -7.51
N VAL A 22 -5.92 3.02 -6.99
CA VAL A 22 -6.93 2.33 -6.17
C VAL A 22 -7.87 1.49 -7.04
N VAL A 23 -7.97 0.21 -6.70
CA VAL A 23 -8.92 -0.75 -7.28
C VAL A 23 -10.25 -0.71 -6.54
N GLU A 24 -10.17 -0.82 -5.21
CA GLU A 24 -11.34 -1.00 -4.36
C GLU A 24 -11.02 -0.56 -2.93
N VAL A 25 -12.01 -0.02 -2.22
CA VAL A 25 -11.91 0.32 -0.80
C VAL A 25 -12.82 -0.64 -0.01
N LEU A 26 -12.21 -1.49 0.79
CA LEU A 26 -12.86 -2.52 1.58
C LEU A 26 -12.91 -2.13 3.07
N PRO A 27 -13.89 -2.64 3.85
CA PRO A 27 -13.81 -2.60 5.31
C PRO A 27 -12.55 -3.33 5.79
N LEU A 28 -12.13 -3.06 7.03
CA LEU A 28 -11.05 -3.83 7.66
C LEU A 28 -11.50 -5.29 7.84
N LEU A 29 -10.77 -6.23 7.24
CA LEU A 29 -11.06 -7.66 7.27
C LEU A 29 -10.11 -8.40 8.21
N ARG A 30 -10.52 -9.60 8.65
CA ARG A 30 -9.61 -10.53 9.32
C ARG A 30 -8.64 -11.11 8.29
N LEU A 31 -7.35 -11.07 8.61
CA LEU A 31 -6.28 -11.55 7.74
C LEU A 31 -5.66 -12.84 8.30
N LYS A 32 -5.25 -13.74 7.41
CA LYS A 32 -4.37 -14.86 7.76
C LYS A 32 -2.94 -14.33 7.85
N GLN A 33 -2.31 -14.46 9.01
CA GLN A 33 -0.91 -14.06 9.20
C GLN A 33 0.02 -14.90 8.31
N ILE A 34 1.06 -14.25 7.78
CA ILE A 34 2.17 -14.91 7.09
C ILE A 34 3.31 -15.05 8.09
N PRO A 35 3.70 -16.28 8.49
CA PRO A 35 4.86 -16.48 9.34
C PRO A 35 6.12 -15.87 8.74
N GLU A 36 7.00 -15.34 9.58
CA GLU A 36 8.30 -14.76 9.20
C GLU A 36 8.25 -13.54 8.28
N ALA A 37 7.06 -13.08 7.88
CA ALA A 37 6.93 -11.81 7.18
C ALA A 37 7.28 -10.64 8.12
N PRO A 38 7.80 -9.52 7.59
CA PRO A 38 8.01 -8.31 8.37
C PRO A 38 6.73 -7.90 9.11
N HIS A 39 6.85 -7.28 10.29
CA HIS A 39 5.71 -6.94 11.15
C HIS A 39 4.65 -6.04 10.49
N TRP A 40 5.04 -5.31 9.44
CA TRP A 40 4.15 -4.45 8.65
C TRP A 40 3.42 -5.19 7.52
N VAL A 41 3.72 -6.46 7.28
CA VAL A 41 2.91 -7.35 6.45
C VAL A 41 1.79 -7.91 7.33
N ALA A 42 0.62 -7.29 7.26
CA ALA A 42 -0.52 -7.63 8.10
C ALA A 42 -1.13 -9.01 7.79
N GLY A 43 -0.80 -9.61 6.64
CA GLY A 43 -1.17 -10.97 6.27
C GLY A 43 -1.75 -11.07 4.85
N VAL A 44 -2.60 -12.08 4.63
CA VAL A 44 -3.30 -12.30 3.35
C VAL A 44 -4.79 -12.52 3.56
N PHE A 45 -5.57 -12.26 2.51
CA PHE A 45 -6.97 -12.68 2.43
C PHE A 45 -7.33 -13.06 0.99
N ALA A 46 -8.43 -13.82 0.82
CA ALA A 46 -8.95 -14.16 -0.50
C ALA A 46 -9.85 -13.03 -1.03
N HIS A 47 -9.59 -12.56 -2.24
CA HIS A 47 -10.41 -11.58 -2.94
C HIS A 47 -10.56 -12.00 -4.41
N ARG A 48 -11.80 -12.21 -4.86
CA ARG A 48 -12.14 -12.61 -6.24
C ARG A 48 -11.31 -13.80 -6.77
N GLY A 49 -11.12 -14.82 -5.92
CA GLY A 49 -10.36 -16.02 -6.26
C GLY A 49 -8.84 -15.89 -6.18
N MET A 50 -8.30 -14.72 -5.81
CA MET A 50 -6.86 -14.50 -5.63
C MET A 50 -6.51 -14.29 -4.16
N LEU A 51 -5.32 -14.73 -3.74
CA LEU A 51 -4.75 -14.36 -2.44
C LEU A 51 -4.10 -12.99 -2.57
N VAL A 52 -4.56 -12.04 -1.76
CA VAL A 52 -4.08 -10.66 -1.75
C VAL A 52 -3.25 -10.42 -0.49
N PRO A 53 -1.95 -10.12 -0.61
CA PRO A 53 -1.15 -9.68 0.52
C PRO A 53 -1.59 -8.28 0.98
N VAL A 54 -1.50 -8.02 2.28
CA VAL A 54 -1.93 -6.77 2.90
C VAL A 54 -0.82 -6.19 3.75
N LEU A 55 -0.53 -4.91 3.53
CA LEU A 55 0.43 -4.13 4.32
C LEU A 55 -0.32 -3.23 5.29
N ASP A 56 0.20 -3.05 6.50
CA ASP A 56 -0.23 -1.99 7.40
C ASP A 56 0.72 -0.80 7.28
N LEU A 57 0.23 0.32 6.72
CA LEU A 57 1.08 1.50 6.53
C LEU A 57 1.47 2.15 7.86
N SER A 58 0.68 1.99 8.92
CA SER A 58 1.07 2.49 10.25
C SER A 58 2.23 1.70 10.80
N ALA A 59 2.17 0.37 10.65
CA ALA A 59 3.25 -0.52 11.07
C ALA A 59 4.51 -0.31 10.22
N LEU A 60 4.35 -0.04 8.93
CA LEU A 60 5.46 0.27 8.02
C LEU A 60 6.14 1.59 8.37
N THR A 61 5.36 2.63 8.68
CA THR A 61 5.89 4.00 8.87
C THR A 61 6.33 4.28 10.31
N PHE A 62 5.63 3.76 11.32
CA PHE A 62 5.89 4.05 12.74
C PHE A 62 6.07 2.82 13.62
N ALA A 63 6.18 1.62 13.03
CA ALA A 63 6.32 0.36 13.77
C ALA A 63 5.17 0.08 14.78
N GLN A 64 3.99 0.66 14.54
CA GLN A 64 2.79 0.45 15.34
C GLN A 64 1.61 0.10 14.43
N PRO A 65 0.82 -0.94 14.73
CA PRO A 65 -0.35 -1.28 13.93
C PRO A 65 -1.37 -0.14 13.87
N ALA A 66 -2.08 -0.04 12.75
CA ALA A 66 -3.21 0.87 12.60
C ALA A 66 -4.26 0.57 13.68
N ALA A 67 -4.77 1.62 14.33
CA ALA A 67 -5.90 1.47 15.24
C ALA A 67 -7.14 0.99 14.46
N ALA A 68 -7.88 0.03 15.02
CA ALA A 68 -9.15 -0.41 14.43
C ALA A 68 -10.24 0.65 14.64
N ARG A 69 -10.49 1.47 13.63
CA ARG A 69 -11.51 2.51 13.62
C ARG A 69 -12.59 2.22 12.58
N THR A 70 -13.72 2.90 12.71
CA THR A 70 -14.76 2.92 11.67
C THR A 70 -14.27 3.51 10.35
N SER A 71 -13.18 4.29 10.35
CA SER A 71 -12.51 4.82 9.15
C SER A 71 -11.29 4.00 8.70
N THR A 72 -10.95 2.93 9.41
CA THR A 72 -9.88 2.02 9.00
C THR A 72 -10.35 1.15 7.85
N ARG A 73 -9.62 1.15 6.75
CA ARG A 73 -9.99 0.47 5.51
C ARG A 73 -8.82 -0.34 4.97
N ILE A 74 -9.13 -1.42 4.25
CA ILE A 74 -8.18 -2.04 3.35
C ILE A 74 -8.41 -1.41 1.97
N VAL A 75 -7.41 -0.72 1.44
CA VAL A 75 -7.44 -0.16 0.09
C VAL A 75 -6.64 -1.08 -0.81
N LEU A 76 -7.31 -1.69 -1.79
CA LEU A 76 -6.66 -2.48 -2.82
C LEU A 76 -6.08 -1.55 -3.87
N VAL A 77 -4.80 -1.76 -4.22
CA VAL A 77 -4.08 -1.00 -5.24
C VAL A 77 -3.48 -1.91 -6.30
N HIS A 78 -3.26 -1.38 -7.49
CA HIS A 78 -2.45 -2.03 -8.52
C HIS A 78 -0.96 -1.88 -8.19
N TYR A 79 -0.29 -2.99 -7.90
CA TYR A 79 1.13 -3.04 -7.61
C TYR A 79 1.87 -3.88 -8.66
N ARG A 80 2.97 -3.37 -9.21
CA ARG A 80 3.76 -4.05 -10.25
C ARG A 80 4.83 -4.91 -9.59
N ALA A 81 4.60 -6.21 -9.56
CA ALA A 81 5.37 -7.17 -8.78
C ALA A 81 6.29 -8.06 -9.64
N GLY A 82 6.98 -7.49 -10.63
CA GLY A 82 7.87 -8.27 -11.48
C GLY A 82 8.17 -7.58 -12.81
N ASP A 83 8.92 -8.27 -13.65
CA ASP A 83 9.29 -7.82 -14.99
C ASP A 83 8.21 -8.17 -16.04
N ASP A 84 7.18 -8.92 -15.65
CA ASP A 84 6.05 -9.27 -16.52
C ASP A 84 5.14 -8.08 -16.86
N GLY A 85 5.35 -6.95 -16.18
CA GLY A 85 4.60 -5.71 -16.36
C GLY A 85 3.15 -5.78 -15.87
N GLN A 86 2.73 -6.89 -15.24
CA GLN A 86 1.35 -7.07 -14.81
C GLN A 86 1.09 -6.40 -13.46
N GLY A 87 -0.11 -5.85 -13.30
CA GLY A 87 -0.57 -5.27 -12.05
C GLY A 87 -1.17 -6.35 -11.15
N HIS A 88 -0.59 -6.55 -9.98
CA HIS A 88 -1.11 -7.44 -8.93
C HIS A 88 -1.86 -6.63 -7.88
N PRO A 89 -2.96 -7.15 -7.34
CA PRO A 89 -3.62 -6.52 -6.20
C PRO A 89 -2.72 -6.58 -4.96
N LEU A 90 -2.53 -5.43 -4.32
CA LEU A 90 -1.91 -5.30 -3.00
C LEU A 90 -2.89 -4.57 -2.08
N GLY A 91 -3.14 -5.10 -0.89
CA GLY A 91 -3.96 -4.43 0.11
C GLY A 91 -3.14 -3.50 0.99
N LEU A 92 -3.67 -2.32 1.30
CA LEU A 92 -3.08 -1.36 2.23
C LEU A 92 -4.09 -1.07 3.34
N ILE A 93 -3.74 -1.37 4.60
CA ILE A 93 -4.50 -0.89 5.76
C ILE A 93 -4.17 0.58 5.96
N LEU A 94 -5.20 1.42 5.86
CA LEU A 94 -5.14 2.86 6.08
C LEU A 94 -6.05 3.21 7.26
N GLU A 95 -5.51 3.80 8.34
CA GLU A 95 -6.23 3.99 9.61
C GLU A 95 -7.39 5.00 9.52
N GLN A 96 -7.16 6.18 8.95
CA GLN A 96 -8.17 7.24 8.91
C GLN A 96 -8.44 7.70 7.49
N VAL A 97 -9.01 6.84 6.65
CA VAL A 97 -9.48 7.26 5.32
C VAL A 97 -10.62 8.25 5.51
N THR A 98 -10.40 9.49 5.14
CA THR A 98 -11.27 10.61 5.57
C THR A 98 -11.88 11.36 4.40
N ASP A 99 -11.07 11.71 3.40
CA ASP A 99 -11.46 12.65 2.34
C ASP A 99 -10.75 12.32 1.01
N THR A 100 -11.02 13.12 -0.01
CA THR A 100 -10.21 13.15 -1.25
C THR A 100 -9.65 14.55 -1.51
N LEU A 101 -8.53 14.62 -2.23
CA LEU A 101 -7.88 15.85 -2.67
C LEU A 101 -7.78 15.87 -4.18
N ARG A 102 -8.18 16.97 -4.82
CA ARG A 102 -7.98 17.17 -6.27
C ARG A 102 -7.02 18.33 -6.52
N CYS A 103 -5.79 18.02 -6.93
CA CYS A 103 -4.74 19.00 -7.20
C CYS A 103 -3.92 18.62 -8.44
N ASN A 104 -3.03 19.50 -8.89
CA ASN A 104 -2.06 19.15 -9.91
C ASN A 104 -0.94 18.34 -9.24
N PRO A 105 -0.52 17.17 -9.76
CA PRO A 105 0.62 16.45 -9.22
C PRO A 105 1.91 17.29 -9.11
N GLY A 106 2.08 18.29 -9.98
CA GLY A 106 3.19 19.24 -9.90
C GLY A 106 3.12 20.22 -8.72
N ASP A 107 2.02 20.25 -7.98
CA ASP A 107 1.90 21.03 -6.74
C ASP A 107 2.60 20.32 -5.57
N PHE A 108 2.88 19.01 -5.69
CA PHE A 108 3.72 18.30 -4.73
C PHE A 108 5.18 18.61 -4.99
N ARG A 109 5.94 18.88 -3.93
CA ARG A 109 7.36 19.26 -3.98
C ARG A 109 8.19 18.30 -3.15
N ASP A 110 9.38 17.98 -3.63
CA ASP A 110 10.35 17.26 -2.82
C ASP A 110 10.78 18.13 -1.64
N TYR A 111 10.73 17.57 -0.43
CA TYR A 111 11.03 18.31 0.79
C TYR A 111 12.51 18.19 1.20
N GLY A 112 13.35 17.63 0.32
CA GLY A 112 14.81 17.66 0.41
C GLY A 112 15.46 16.71 1.41
N LEU A 113 14.71 15.75 1.97
CA LEU A 113 15.28 14.72 2.85
C LEU A 113 15.75 13.50 2.06
N ASP A 114 16.81 12.88 2.59
CA ASP A 114 17.26 11.57 2.12
C ASP A 114 16.37 10.46 2.69
N ASN A 115 15.49 9.92 1.84
CA ASN A 115 14.53 8.87 2.18
C ASN A 115 15.02 7.47 1.77
N GLN A 116 16.34 7.18 1.77
CA GLN A 116 16.83 5.84 1.35
C GLN A 116 16.15 4.68 2.10
N GLY A 117 15.81 4.88 3.38
CA GLY A 117 15.12 3.88 4.19
C GLY A 117 13.60 3.77 3.93
N ALA A 118 13.01 4.75 3.22
CA ALA A 118 11.57 4.85 2.99
C ALA A 118 11.27 5.47 1.61
N PRO A 119 11.70 4.83 0.50
CA PRO A 119 11.55 5.39 -0.85
C PRO A 119 10.08 5.60 -1.24
N TYR A 120 9.16 4.89 -0.59
CA TYR A 120 7.72 5.08 -0.76
C TYR A 120 7.21 6.45 -0.29
N LEU A 121 7.97 7.18 0.53
CA LEU A 121 7.67 8.56 0.93
C LEU A 121 8.10 9.51 -0.18
N GLY A 122 7.14 9.89 -1.03
CA GLY A 122 7.36 10.75 -2.17
C GLY A 122 7.43 12.25 -1.85
N PRO A 123 6.90 13.12 -2.72
CA PRO A 123 6.87 14.56 -2.47
C PRO A 123 5.70 14.97 -1.55
N VAL A 124 5.75 16.20 -1.05
CA VAL A 124 4.79 16.79 -0.10
C VAL A 124 3.97 17.88 -0.77
N PHE A 125 2.68 17.90 -0.49
CA PHE A 125 1.77 18.98 -0.85
C PHE A 125 1.45 19.83 0.39
N GLU A 126 1.63 21.14 0.29
CA GLU A 126 1.21 22.08 1.32
C GLU A 126 -0.25 22.49 1.07
N GLY A 127 -1.15 21.99 1.91
CA GLY A 127 -2.58 22.32 1.85
C GLY A 127 -3.02 23.20 3.02
N ALA A 128 -4.27 23.67 2.96
CA ALA A 128 -4.87 24.51 4.00
C ALA A 128 -4.88 23.88 5.40
N ARG A 129 -4.83 22.54 5.49
CA ARG A 129 -4.82 21.82 6.76
C ARG A 129 -3.40 21.46 7.23
N GLY A 130 -2.36 21.78 6.46
CA GLY A 130 -0.98 21.38 6.68
C GLY A 130 -0.43 20.50 5.56
N LEU A 131 0.68 19.85 5.84
CA LEU A 131 1.41 19.02 4.88
C LEU A 131 0.69 17.70 4.60
N VAL A 132 0.75 17.25 3.34
CA VAL A 132 0.23 15.97 2.88
C VAL A 132 1.31 15.25 2.09
N GLN A 133 1.72 14.08 2.57
CA GLN A 133 2.78 13.28 1.98
C GLN A 133 2.22 12.30 0.94
N TRP A 134 2.70 12.32 -0.30
CA TRP A 134 2.28 11.34 -1.31
C TRP A 134 3.01 10.00 -1.10
N ILE A 135 2.25 8.92 -0.93
CA ILE A 135 2.76 7.55 -0.95
C ILE A 135 2.94 7.04 -2.39
N ARG A 136 4.16 6.59 -2.72
CA ARG A 136 4.48 5.92 -3.98
C ARG A 136 4.24 4.42 -3.84
N VAL A 137 3.08 3.94 -4.31
CA VAL A 137 2.67 2.52 -4.19
C VAL A 137 3.74 1.57 -4.72
N GLN A 138 4.30 1.89 -5.89
CA GLN A 138 5.29 1.03 -6.56
C GLN A 138 6.65 0.95 -5.85
N GLN A 139 6.85 1.75 -4.79
CA GLN A 139 8.08 1.80 -3.99
C GLN A 139 7.85 1.32 -2.54
N LEU A 140 6.65 0.81 -2.23
CA LEU A 140 6.29 0.34 -0.88
C LEU A 140 7.09 -0.88 -0.42
N LEU A 141 7.43 -1.79 -1.32
CA LEU A 141 8.07 -3.05 -0.97
C LEU A 141 9.55 -3.02 -1.29
N PRO A 142 10.43 -3.27 -0.30
CA PRO A 142 11.80 -3.67 -0.57
C PRO A 142 11.84 -4.93 -1.45
N ALA A 143 12.87 -5.05 -2.29
CA ALA A 143 13.00 -6.14 -3.25
C ALA A 143 12.87 -7.54 -2.61
N ALA A 144 13.46 -7.73 -1.43
CA ALA A 144 13.38 -9.00 -0.69
C ALA A 144 11.95 -9.35 -0.29
N VAL A 145 11.15 -8.37 0.18
CA VAL A 145 9.77 -8.62 0.59
C VAL A 145 8.85 -8.81 -0.62
N ARG A 146 9.11 -8.08 -1.71
CA ARG A 146 8.40 -8.28 -2.98
C ARG A 146 8.53 -9.73 -3.47
N ALA A 147 9.72 -10.33 -3.39
CA ALA A 147 9.95 -11.71 -3.80
C ALA A 147 9.19 -12.74 -2.94
N ILE A 148 8.95 -12.43 -1.65
CA ILE A 148 8.17 -13.28 -0.74
C ILE A 148 6.67 -13.20 -1.08
N LEU A 149 6.16 -11.97 -1.27
CA LEU A 149 4.72 -11.73 -1.45
C LEU A 149 4.23 -12.04 -2.87
N PHE A 150 5.12 -11.91 -3.86
CA PHE A 150 4.84 -12.12 -5.26
C PHE A 150 5.96 -12.97 -5.87
N PRO A 151 6.00 -14.28 -5.56
CA PRO A 151 7.00 -15.16 -6.14
C PRO A 151 6.80 -15.25 -7.66
N PRO A 152 7.88 -15.32 -8.45
CA PRO A 152 7.77 -15.49 -9.89
C PRO A 152 7.00 -16.77 -10.24
N ALA A 153 6.24 -16.72 -11.33
CA ALA A 153 5.32 -17.78 -11.76
C ALA A 153 5.99 -19.17 -11.90
N THR A 154 7.31 -19.23 -12.11
CA THR A 154 8.11 -20.46 -12.14
C THR A 154 8.01 -21.33 -10.88
N LEU A 155 7.60 -20.77 -9.74
CA LEU A 155 7.35 -21.52 -8.49
C LEU A 155 5.89 -21.98 -8.33
N ALA A 156 4.94 -21.38 -9.06
CA ALA A 156 3.53 -21.74 -8.99
C ALA A 156 3.20 -22.99 -9.83
N GLU A 157 3.86 -23.16 -10.98
CA GLU A 157 3.67 -24.30 -11.87
C GLU A 157 4.25 -25.60 -11.29
N GLN A 158 5.35 -25.54 -10.54
CA GLN A 158 5.97 -26.72 -9.90
C GLN A 158 5.17 -27.28 -8.71
N ARG A 159 4.16 -26.56 -8.22
CA ARG A 159 3.24 -27.04 -7.17
C ARG A 159 1.97 -27.68 -7.72
N GLY A 160 1.76 -27.66 -9.04
CA GLY A 160 0.59 -28.21 -9.71
C GLY A 160 0.71 -29.66 -10.19
N GLU A 161 1.89 -30.29 -10.12
CA GLU A 161 2.12 -31.63 -10.70
C GLU A 161 2.24 -32.77 -9.68
N VAL A 162 1.87 -32.57 -8.41
CA VAL A 162 1.82 -33.67 -7.42
C VAL A 162 0.39 -33.97 -6.99
N GLY A 163 -0.27 -34.86 -7.75
CA GLY A 163 -1.56 -35.50 -7.45
C GLY A 163 -2.66 -35.07 -8.43
N LEU A 164 -3.21 -35.89 -9.33
CA LEU A 164 -3.42 -37.35 -9.35
C LEU A 164 -3.39 -37.87 -10.79
#